data_AF-A0A1H2KTQ4-F1
#
_entry.id   AF-A0A1H2KTQ4-F1
#
_cell.length_a   1.000
_cell.length_b   1.000
_cell.length_c   1.000
_cell.angle_alpha   90.00
_cell.angle_beta   90.00
_cell.angle_gamma   90.00
#
_symmetry.space_group_name_H-M   'P 1'
#
loop_
_entity.id
_entity.type
_entity.pdbx_description
1 polymer ?
#
loop_
_entity_poly.entity_id
_entity_poly.type
_entity_poly.pdbx_seq_one_letter_code
_entity_poly.pdbx_strand_id
1 'polypeptide(L)'
;MGGRSGRTREAVWALVTTLVLVIRILATIAMVLFVIGWAVAAVRDSLDNAFLWPAIGAGVALLLSTYIYSHLRARYPRHNGWIP
;
A
#
# COMPACT_ATOMS: atom_id res chain seq x y z
N MET A 1 -8.23 -34.52 7.92
CA MET A 1 -9.12 -33.35 7.76
C MET A 1 -8.31 -32.03 7.65
N GLY A 2 -7.42 -31.87 6.66
CA GLY A 2 -6.53 -30.69 6.55
C GLY A 2 -6.78 -29.77 5.36
N GLY A 3 -7.59 -30.18 4.37
CA GLY A 3 -7.75 -29.44 3.11
C GLY A 3 -8.73 -28.25 3.14
N ARG A 4 -9.44 -28.02 4.25
CA ARG A 4 -10.37 -26.88 4.41
C ARG A 4 -9.67 -25.66 5.00
N SER A 5 -8.81 -25.85 6.00
CA SER A 5 -8.01 -24.78 6.63
C SER A 5 -6.96 -24.19 5.67
N GLY A 6 -6.34 -25.01 4.82
CA GLY A 6 -5.41 -24.56 3.78
C GLY A 6 -6.07 -23.59 2.79
N ARG A 7 -7.20 -24.00 2.19
CA ARG A 7 -7.95 -23.17 1.23
C ARG A 7 -8.48 -21.87 1.83
N THR A 8 -8.98 -21.89 3.07
CA THR A 8 -9.42 -20.66 3.74
C THR A 8 -8.25 -19.69 3.96
N ARG A 9 -7.08 -20.20 4.34
CA ARG A 9 -5.88 -19.39 4.53
C ARG A 9 -5.38 -18.80 3.21
N GLU A 10 -5.38 -19.58 2.14
CA GLU A 10 -5.04 -19.11 0.78
C GLU A 10 -6.00 -18.01 0.30
N ALA A 11 -7.31 -18.18 0.50
CA ALA A 11 -8.31 -17.18 0.13
C ALA A 11 -8.14 -15.87 0.91
N VAL A 12 -7.90 -15.95 2.22
CA VAL A 12 -7.61 -14.77 3.06
C VAL A 12 -6.34 -14.07 2.58
N TRP A 13 -5.28 -14.82 2.25
CA TRP A 13 -4.05 -14.22 1.74
C TRP A 13 -4.21 -13.55 0.38
N ALA A 14 -4.98 -14.15 -0.53
CA ALA A 14 -5.32 -13.54 -1.82
C ALA A 14 -6.10 -12.23 -1.61
N LEU A 15 -7.10 -12.23 -0.73
CA LEU A 15 -7.86 -11.03 -0.36
C LEU A 15 -6.97 -9.93 0.22
N VAL A 16 -6.11 -10.27 1.17
CA VAL A 16 -5.17 -9.31 1.79
C VAL A 16 -4.25 -8.71 0.72
N THR A 17 -3.71 -9.54 -0.17
CA THR A 17 -2.82 -9.06 -1.24
C THR A 17 -3.54 -8.10 -2.20
N THR A 18 -4.75 -8.45 -2.63
CA THR A 18 -5.58 -7.58 -3.48
C THR A 18 -5.91 -6.27 -2.78
N LEU A 19 -6.28 -6.31 -1.50
CA LEU A 19 -6.57 -5.12 -0.72
C LEU A 19 -5.35 -4.20 -0.62
N VAL A 20 -4.17 -4.76 -0.34
CA VAL A 20 -2.89 -4.02 -0.29
C VAL A 20 -2.60 -3.34 -1.62
N LEU A 21 -2.85 -4.01 -2.75
CA LEU A 21 -2.68 -3.44 -4.08
C LEU A 21 -3.65 -2.29 -4.35
N VAL A 22 -4.93 -2.46 -4.02
CA VAL A 22 -5.94 -1.42 -4.19
C VAL A 22 -5.60 -0.20 -3.34
N ILE A 23 -5.29 -0.39 -2.05
CA ILE A 23 -4.86 0.69 -1.16
C ILE A 23 -3.62 1.38 -1.72
N ARG A 24 -2.66 0.63 -2.28
CA ARG A 24 -1.46 1.20 -2.87
C ARG A 24 -1.78 2.13 -4.04
N ILE A 25 -2.66 1.71 -4.93
CA ILE A 25 -3.06 2.50 -6.10
C ILE A 25 -3.75 3.78 -5.62
N LEU A 26 -4.75 3.65 -4.74
CA LEU A 26 -5.49 4.79 -4.20
C LEU A 26 -4.56 5.75 -3.45
N ALA A 27 -3.67 5.24 -2.60
CA ALA A 27 -2.72 6.04 -1.86
C ALA A 27 -1.73 6.75 -2.79
N THR A 28 -1.29 6.11 -3.89
CA THR A 28 -0.42 6.76 -4.88
C THR A 28 -1.11 7.93 -5.55
N ILE A 29 -2.35 7.72 -6.01
CA ILE A 29 -3.14 8.77 -6.67
C ILE A 29 -3.42 9.92 -5.69
N ALA A 30 -3.90 9.60 -4.49
CA ALA A 30 -4.20 10.56 -3.45
C ALA A 30 -2.96 11.36 -3.04
N MET A 31 -1.80 10.69 -2.86
CA MET A 31 -0.52 11.32 -2.55
C MET A 31 -0.19 12.40 -3.59
N VAL A 32 -0.27 12.06 -4.88
CA VAL A 32 0.05 13.02 -5.96
C VAL A 32 -0.90 14.23 -5.90
N LEU A 33 -2.21 13.99 -5.77
CA LEU A 33 -3.19 15.07 -5.70
C LEU A 33 -2.98 15.97 -4.47
N PHE A 34 -2.73 15.37 -3.30
CA PHE A 34 -2.50 16.12 -2.07
C PHE A 34 -1.18 16.90 -2.10
N VAL A 35 -0.11 16.33 -2.67
CA VAL A 35 1.17 17.05 -2.84
C VAL A 35 1.02 18.24 -3.77
N ILE A 36 0.31 18.08 -4.90
CA ILE A 36 0.05 19.20 -5.82
C ILE A 36 -0.79 20.28 -5.14
N GLY A 37 -1.89 19.88 -4.47
CA GLY A 37 -2.75 20.82 -3.73
C GLY A 37 -1.98 21.56 -2.64
N TRP A 38 -1.13 20.84 -1.90
CA TRP A 38 -0.24 21.41 -0.89
C TRP A 38 0.73 22.40 -1.49
N ALA A 39 1.40 22.08 -2.60
CA ALA A 39 2.36 22.97 -3.23
C ALA A 39 1.71 24.27 -3.72
N VAL A 40 0.52 24.18 -4.32
CA VAL A 40 -0.25 25.36 -4.75
C VAL A 40 -0.66 26.22 -3.56
N ALA A 41 -1.17 25.61 -2.49
CA ALA A 41 -1.58 26.33 -1.28
C ALA A 41 -0.38 26.94 -0.52
N ALA A 42 0.75 26.23 -0.50
CA ALA A 42 2.00 26.67 0.11
C ALA A 42 2.57 27.93 -0.55
N VAL A 43 2.47 28.03 -1.88
CA VAL A 43 2.90 29.23 -2.61
C VAL A 43 1.94 30.40 -2.38
N ARG A 44 0.66 30.12 -2.11
CA ARG A 44 -0.38 31.15 -1.94
C ARG A 44 -0.43 31.75 -0.55
N ASP A 45 -0.27 30.95 0.50
CA ASP A 45 -0.59 31.37 1.86
C ASP A 45 0.42 30.84 2.89
N SER A 46 0.47 29.51 3.09
CA SER A 46 1.25 28.90 4.17
C SER A 46 1.67 27.47 3.86
N LEU A 47 2.87 27.11 4.31
CA LEU A 47 3.40 25.74 4.24
C LEU A 47 2.60 24.76 5.12
N ASP A 48 2.01 25.23 6.22
CA ASP A 48 1.11 24.43 7.07
C ASP A 48 -0.33 24.65 6.65
N ASN A 49 -0.74 23.94 5.60
CA ASN A 49 -2.07 24.04 5.01
C ASN A 49 -2.81 22.70 5.07
N ALA A 50 -4.11 22.76 4.79
CA ALA A 50 -5.02 21.62 4.91
C ALA A 50 -4.62 20.38 4.06
N PHE A 51 -3.75 20.53 3.06
CA PHE A 51 -3.28 19.43 2.21
C PHE A 51 -2.01 18.74 2.73
N LEU A 52 -1.32 19.32 3.72
CA LEU A 52 -0.11 18.75 4.31
C LEU A 52 -0.39 17.40 4.99
N TRP A 53 -1.35 17.38 5.91
CA TRP A 53 -1.67 16.17 6.68
C TRP A 53 -2.22 15.02 5.82
N PRO A 54 -3.13 15.25 4.86
CA PRO A 54 -3.52 14.24 3.89
C PRO A 54 -2.35 13.71 3.05
N ALA A 55 -1.40 14.56 2.62
CA ALA A 55 -0.22 14.11 1.89
C ALA A 55 0.69 13.21 2.75
N ILE A 56 0.93 13.59 4.01
CA ILE A 56 1.67 12.76 4.97
C ILE A 56 0.95 11.41 5.16
N GLY A 57 -0.38 11.43 5.36
CA GLY A 57 -1.19 10.23 5.52
C GLY A 57 -1.10 9.26 4.33
N ALA A 58 -1.14 9.79 3.11
CA ALA A 58 -0.96 8.98 1.90
C ALA A 58 0.45 8.36 1.82
N GLY A 59 1.49 9.11 2.23
CA GLY A 59 2.86 8.61 2.30
C GLY A 59 3.01 7.47 3.31
N VAL A 60 2.42 7.61 4.49
CA VAL A 60 2.39 6.56 5.52
C VAL A 60 1.64 5.32 5.02
N ALA A 61 0.52 5.50 4.31
CA ALA A 61 -0.24 4.39 3.73
C ALA A 61 0.58 3.62 2.67
N LEU A 62 1.39 4.31 1.86
CA LEU A 62 2.30 3.68 0.91
C LEU A 62 3.43 2.91 1.60
N LEU A 63 3.98 3.44 2.68
CA LEU A 63 4.99 2.75 3.49
C LEU A 63 4.43 1.48 4.11
N LEU A 64 3.25 1.56 4.72
CA LEU A 64 2.53 0.41 5.26
C LEU A 64 2.22 -0.64 4.18
N SER A 65 1.72 -0.22 3.02
CA SER A 65 1.48 -1.11 1.88
C SER A 65 2.76 -1.82 1.43
N THR A 66 3.89 -1.10 1.37
CA THR A 66 5.19 -1.67 1.03
C THR A 66 5.65 -2.69 2.06
N TYR A 67 5.51 -2.38 3.34
CA TYR A 67 5.89 -3.28 4.43
C TYR A 67 5.03 -4.55 4.46
N ILE A 68 3.72 -4.42 4.27
CA ILE A 68 2.81 -5.57 4.24
C ILE A 68 3.12 -6.44 3.01
N TYR A 69 3.33 -5.84 1.84
CA TYR A 69 3.69 -6.56 0.62
C TYR A 69 5.05 -7.28 0.74
N SER A 70 6.05 -6.64 1.35
CA SER A 70 7.35 -7.28 1.57
C SER A 70 7.24 -8.45 2.56
N HIS A 71 6.42 -8.33 3.61
CA HIS A 71 6.15 -9.42 4.54
C HIS A 71 5.42 -10.60 3.87
N LEU A 72 4.43 -10.31 3.03
CA LEU A 72 3.75 -11.29 2.18
C LEU A 72 4.75 -12.03 1.27
N ARG A 73 5.63 -11.29 0.59
CA ARG A 73 6.67 -11.86 -0.29
C ARG A 73 7.71 -12.68 0.47
N ALA A 74 8.09 -12.28 1.68
CA ALA A 74 9.08 -13.00 2.49
C ALA A 74 8.56 -14.36 2.99
N ARG A 75 7.24 -14.48 3.24
CA ARG A 75 6.61 -15.75 3.67
C ARG A 75 6.20 -16.66 2.52
N TYR A 76 5.95 -16.10 1.34
CA TYR A 76 5.80 -16.85 0.09
C TYR A 76 6.91 -16.40 -0.86
N PRO A 77 8.17 -16.84 -0.64
CA PRO A 77 9.14 -16.76 -1.70
C PRO A 77 8.48 -17.53 -2.84
N ARG A 78 8.22 -16.86 -3.98
CA ARG A 78 7.81 -17.56 -5.20
C ARG A 78 8.68 -18.79 -5.25
N HIS A 79 8.08 -19.98 -5.37
CA HIS A 79 8.74 -21.09 -6.04
C HIS A 79 8.94 -20.65 -7.50
N ASN A 80 9.73 -19.60 -7.70
CA ASN A 80 10.26 -19.19 -8.98
C ASN A 80 11.30 -20.27 -9.20
N GLY A 81 10.91 -21.29 -9.96
CA GLY A 81 11.67 -22.50 -10.23
C GLY A 81 13.01 -22.20 -10.88
N TRP A 82 13.93 -21.69 -10.08
CA TRP A 82 15.32 -21.47 -10.43
C TRP A 82 16.14 -22.55 -9.76
N ILE A 83 16.27 -23.67 -10.47
CA ILE A 83 17.37 -24.62 -10.38
C ILE A 83 17.57 -25.17 -11.81
N PRO A 84 18.80 -25.24 -12.37
CA PRO A 84 20.09 -24.67 -11.96
C PRO A 84 20.62 -23.57 -12.90
#